data_AF-A0A7S0B7U2-F1
#
_entry.id   AF-A0A7S0B7U2-F1
#
_cell.length_a   1.000
_cell.length_b   1.000
_cell.length_c   1.000
_cell.angle_alpha   90.00
_cell.angle_beta   90.00
_cell.angle_gamma   90.00
#
_symmetry.space_group_name_H-M   'P 1'
#
loop_
_entity.id
_entity.type
_entity.pdbx_description
1 polymer ?
#
loop_
_entity_poly.entity_id
_entity_poly.type
_entity_poly.pdbx_seq_one_letter_code
_entity_poly.pdbx_strand_id
1 'polypeptide(L)'
;RRRKEAEEKRRQEQKSSLAIRRVIQKVRIATPENFEELQQELRDVLSQELENTGSQKQRMTEESDKGVEQARKRIEQVNEQHRRERERREAEERRRQEA
;
A
#
# COMPACT_ATOMS: atom_id res chain seq x y z
N ARG A 1 10.80 -26.43 -27.80
CA ARG A 1 10.00 -26.64 -26.57
C ARG A 1 10.56 -25.80 -25.43
N ARG A 2 11.78 -26.08 -24.93
CA ARG A 2 12.48 -25.25 -23.91
C ARG A 2 12.44 -23.72 -24.08
N ARG A 3 12.67 -23.17 -25.29
CA ARG A 3 12.63 -21.71 -25.51
C ARG A 3 11.23 -21.11 -25.32
N LYS A 4 10.18 -21.82 -25.77
CA LYS A 4 8.78 -21.39 -25.63
C LYS A 4 8.34 -21.46 -24.16
N GLU A 5 8.68 -22.54 -23.47
CA GLU A 5 8.40 -22.72 -22.03
C GLU A 5 9.09 -21.66 -21.16
N ALA A 6 10.36 -21.33 -21.47
CA ALA A 6 11.09 -20.28 -20.75
C ALA A 6 10.49 -18.88 -20.98
N GLU A 7 10.05 -18.59 -22.21
CA GLU A 7 9.39 -17.33 -22.55
C GLU A 7 8.03 -17.21 -21.87
N GLU A 8 7.24 -18.28 -21.85
CA GLU A 8 5.94 -18.33 -21.18
C GLU A 8 6.09 -18.16 -19.67
N LYS A 9 7.07 -18.83 -19.05
CA LYS A 9 7.41 -18.63 -17.65
C LYS A 9 7.78 -17.17 -17.36
N ARG A 10 8.66 -16.57 -18.18
CA ARG A 10 9.05 -15.16 -18.01
C ARG A 10 7.87 -14.21 -18.15
N ARG A 11 6.96 -14.49 -19.08
CA ARG A 11 5.73 -13.71 -19.27
C ARG A 11 4.79 -13.81 -18.07
N GLN A 12 4.64 -15.01 -17.50
CA GLN A 12 3.87 -15.22 -16.28
C GLN A 12 4.49 -14.50 -15.08
N GLU A 13 5.81 -14.62 -14.88
CA GLU A 13 6.52 -13.91 -13.81
C GLU A 13 6.30 -12.39 -13.90
N GLN A 14 6.41 -11.82 -15.10
CA GLN A 14 6.17 -10.41 -15.34
C GLN A 14 4.71 -10.00 -15.07
N LYS A 15 3.74 -10.77 -15.58
CA LYS A 15 2.31 -10.49 -15.37
C LYS A 15 1.95 -10.47 -13.88
N SER A 16 2.40 -11.49 -13.15
CA SER A 16 2.13 -11.67 -11.71
C SER A 16 2.78 -10.55 -10.89
N SER A 17 4.02 -10.19 -11.23
CA SER A 17 4.74 -9.09 -10.58
C SER A 17 4.07 -7.73 -10.83
N LEU A 18 3.54 -7.50 -12.03
CA LEU A 18 2.80 -6.27 -12.35
C LEU A 18 1.48 -6.18 -11.59
N ALA A 19 0.77 -7.30 -11.40
CA ALA A 19 -0.45 -7.34 -10.60
C ALA A 19 -0.18 -6.91 -9.15
N ILE A 20 0.84 -7.49 -8.51
CA ILE A 20 1.25 -7.13 -7.15
C ILE A 20 1.66 -5.65 -7.07
N ARG A 21 2.54 -5.17 -7.97
CA ARG A 21 3.00 -3.77 -7.95
C ARG A 21 1.87 -2.75 -8.08
N ARG A 22 0.82 -3.05 -8.83
CA ARG A 22 -0.36 -2.17 -8.95
C ARG A 22 -1.03 -1.96 -7.59
N VAL A 23 -1.22 -3.04 -6.83
CA VAL A 23 -1.85 -2.95 -5.51
C VAL A 23 -0.91 -2.30 -4.49
N ILE A 24 0.40 -2.59 -4.54
CA ILE A 24 1.41 -1.87 -3.73
C ILE A 24 1.31 -0.36 -3.95
N GLN A 25 1.18 0.10 -5.20
CA GLN A 25 1.05 1.53 -5.50
C GLN A 25 -0.20 2.15 -4.87
N LYS A 26 -1.34 1.43 -4.85
CA LYS A 26 -2.56 1.87 -4.15
C LYS A 26 -2.33 1.96 -2.64
N VAL A 27 -1.78 0.91 -2.04
CA VAL A 27 -1.52 0.84 -0.58
C VAL A 27 -0.64 2.00 -0.13
N ARG A 28 0.45 2.30 -0.86
CA ARG A 28 1.39 3.39 -0.51
C ARG A 28 0.75 4.76 -0.34
N ILE A 29 -0.37 5.01 -1.03
CA ILE A 29 -1.11 6.28 -0.98
C ILE A 29 -2.44 6.17 -0.23
N ALA A 30 -2.66 5.07 0.48
CA ALA A 30 -3.86 4.84 1.27
C ALA A 30 -4.09 5.97 2.29
N THR A 31 -5.36 6.22 2.55
CA THR A 31 -5.85 7.11 3.60
C THR A 31 -6.28 6.27 4.81
N PRO A 32 -6.49 6.88 5.99
CA PRO A 32 -6.97 6.14 7.15
C PRO A 32 -8.26 5.34 6.87
N GLU A 33 -9.15 5.88 6.02
CA GLU A 33 -10.46 5.30 5.72
C GLU A 33 -10.41 4.07 4.82
N ASN A 34 -9.41 3.96 3.94
CA ASN A 34 -9.34 2.87 2.95
C ASN A 34 -8.14 1.92 3.13
N PHE A 35 -7.29 2.16 4.12
CA PHE A 35 -6.08 1.39 4.32
C PHE A 35 -6.35 -0.09 4.58
N GLU A 36 -7.34 -0.43 5.40
CA GLU A 36 -7.67 -1.83 5.72
C GLU A 36 -8.12 -2.60 4.47
N GLU A 37 -8.97 -2.00 3.64
CA GLU A 37 -9.44 -2.57 2.38
C GLU A 37 -8.27 -2.80 1.41
N LEU A 38 -7.42 -1.77 1.20
CA LEU A 38 -6.27 -1.89 0.29
C LEU A 38 -5.21 -2.85 0.81
N GLN A 39 -5.03 -2.95 2.14
CA GLN A 39 -4.14 -3.93 2.73
C GLN A 39 -4.68 -5.35 2.54
N GLN A 40 -6.00 -5.56 2.60
CA GLN A 40 -6.62 -6.84 2.28
C GLN A 40 -6.45 -7.18 0.78
N GLU A 41 -6.69 -6.22 -0.13
CA GLU A 41 -6.44 -6.40 -1.57
C GLU A 41 -5.00 -6.84 -1.83
N LEU A 42 -4.03 -6.26 -1.10
CA LEU A 42 -2.62 -6.65 -1.21
C LEU A 42 -2.37 -8.08 -0.71
N ARG A 43 -2.98 -8.47 0.42
CA ARG A 43 -2.89 -9.85 0.92
C ARG A 43 -3.47 -10.85 -0.08
N ASP A 44 -4.61 -10.52 -0.67
CA ASP A 44 -5.29 -11.40 -1.62
C ASP A 44 -4.47 -11.57 -2.90
N VAL A 45 -3.95 -10.48 -3.49
CA VAL A 45 -3.12 -10.57 -4.70
C VAL A 45 -1.79 -11.28 -4.43
N LEU A 46 -1.19 -11.10 -3.25
CA LEU A 46 0.00 -11.85 -2.85
C LEU A 46 -0.30 -13.34 -2.75
N SER A 47 -1.42 -13.72 -2.12
CA SER A 47 -1.82 -15.13 -2.02
C SER A 47 -2.05 -15.77 -3.39
N GLN A 48 -2.53 -15.01 -4.38
CA GLN A 48 -2.84 -15.51 -5.72
C GLN A 48 -1.61 -15.56 -6.64
N GLU A 49 -0.75 -14.55 -6.57
CA GLU A 49 0.25 -14.29 -7.61
C GLU A 49 1.69 -14.47 -7.15
N LEU A 50 1.98 -14.50 -5.84
CA LEU A 50 3.35 -14.45 -5.34
C LEU A 50 4.19 -15.64 -5.82
N GLU A 51 3.65 -16.86 -5.81
CA GLU A 51 4.37 -18.04 -6.33
C GLU A 51 4.64 -17.94 -7.84
N ASN A 52 3.73 -17.30 -8.58
CA ASN A 52 3.85 -17.11 -10.04
C ASN A 52 4.94 -16.10 -10.41
N THR A 53 5.44 -15.30 -9.46
CA THR A 53 6.52 -14.32 -9.70
C THR A 53 7.91 -14.96 -9.84
N GLY A 54 8.06 -16.23 -9.44
CA GLY A 54 9.28 -17.01 -9.62
C GLY A 54 10.52 -16.30 -9.06
N SER A 55 11.43 -15.90 -9.94
CA SER A 55 12.68 -15.22 -9.58
C SER A 55 12.49 -13.88 -8.85
N GLN A 56 11.31 -13.27 -8.95
CA GLN A 56 10.99 -11.98 -8.33
C GLN A 56 10.30 -12.10 -6.97
N LYS A 57 10.04 -13.32 -6.47
CA LYS A 57 9.25 -13.57 -5.25
C LYS A 57 9.72 -12.76 -4.05
N GLN A 58 11.00 -12.90 -3.68
CA GLN A 58 11.57 -12.18 -2.54
C GLN A 58 11.42 -10.66 -2.70
N ARG A 59 11.70 -10.14 -3.89
CA ARG A 59 11.57 -8.71 -4.19
C ARG A 59 10.12 -8.23 -4.06
N MET A 60 9.13 -9.02 -4.49
CA MET A 60 7.71 -8.65 -4.37
C MET A 60 7.24 -8.67 -2.92
N THR A 61 7.73 -9.58 -2.08
CA THR A 61 7.49 -9.56 -0.63
C THR A 61 8.06 -8.28 -0.01
N GLU A 62 9.35 -7.97 -0.26
CA GLU A 62 10.00 -6.78 0.30
C GLU A 62 9.35 -5.47 -0.17
N GLU A 63 8.97 -5.36 -1.44
CA GLU A 63 8.27 -4.18 -1.97
C GLU A 63 6.87 -4.04 -1.34
N SER A 64 6.18 -5.16 -1.04
CA SER A 64 4.88 -5.16 -0.38
C SER A 64 4.97 -4.67 1.06
N ASP A 65 5.93 -5.21 1.83
CA ASP A 65 6.15 -4.80 3.22
C ASP A 65 6.51 -3.32 3.31
N LYS A 66 7.42 -2.85 2.45
CA LYS A 66 7.76 -1.42 2.34
C LYS A 66 6.55 -0.58 1.96
N GLY A 67 5.69 -1.08 1.06
CA GLY A 67 4.46 -0.40 0.67
C GLY A 67 3.52 -0.16 1.84
N VAL A 68 3.30 -1.20 2.65
CA VAL A 68 2.48 -1.14 3.87
C VAL A 68 3.10 -0.22 4.92
N GLU A 69 4.42 -0.27 5.12
CA GLU A 69 5.12 0.61 6.06
C GLU A 69 4.99 2.10 5.67
N GLN A 70 5.14 2.41 4.38
CA GLN A 70 4.97 3.77 3.86
C GLN A 70 3.54 4.28 4.06
N ALA A 71 2.54 3.43 3.82
CA ALA A 71 1.14 3.75 4.05
C ALA A 71 0.88 4.08 5.54
N ARG A 72 1.39 3.25 6.46
CA ARG A 72 1.26 3.46 7.91
C ARG A 72 1.86 4.79 8.35
N LYS A 73 3.09 5.10 7.89
CA LYS A 73 3.75 6.38 8.17
C LYS A 73 2.94 7.58 7.66
N ARG A 74 2.38 7.48 6.45
CA ARG A 74 1.53 8.53 5.89
C ARG A 74 0.26 8.73 6.72
N ILE A 75 -0.41 7.64 7.10
CA ILE A 75 -1.63 7.66 7.92
C ILE A 75 -1.36 8.30 9.28
N GLU A 76 -0.24 7.96 9.92
CA GLU A 76 0.18 8.58 11.18
C GLU A 76 0.34 10.10 11.03
N GLN A 77 1.02 10.56 9.97
CA GLN A 77 1.19 11.98 9.69
C GLN A 77 -0.14 12.70 9.44
N VAL A 78 -1.05 12.09 8.68
CA VAL A 78 -2.38 12.64 8.40
C VAL A 78 -3.20 12.76 9.68
N ASN A 79 -3.20 11.73 10.51
CA ASN A 79 -3.92 11.73 11.78
C ASN A 79 -3.38 12.78 12.75
N GLU A 80 -2.05 12.91 12.84
CA GLU A 80 -1.40 13.94 13.65
C GLU A 80 -1.77 15.35 13.17
N GLN A 81 -1.76 15.58 11.85
CA GLN A 81 -2.17 16.85 11.26
C GLN A 81 -3.62 17.19 11.58
N HIS A 82 -4.54 16.23 11.39
CA HIS A 82 -5.96 16.41 11.71
C HIS A 82 -6.18 16.71 13.19
N ARG A 83 -5.45 16.04 14.09
CA ARG A 83 -5.54 16.30 15.54
C ARG A 83 -5.11 17.73 15.86
N ARG A 84 -3.95 18.18 15.36
CA ARG A 84 -3.44 19.55 15.58
C ARG A 84 -4.39 20.60 15.02
N GLU A 85 -4.98 20.35 13.86
CA GLU A 85 -5.92 21.29 13.25
C GLU A 85 -7.21 21.39 14.06
N ARG A 86 -7.74 20.26 14.55
CA ARG A 86 -8.91 20.22 15.43
C ARG A 86 -8.65 20.96 16.74
N GLU A 87 -7.53 20.70 17.40
CA GLU A 87 -7.13 21.39 18.63
C GLU A 87 -6.98 22.90 18.42
N ARG A 88 -6.37 23.32 17.30
CA ARG A 88 -6.23 24.75 16.96
C ARG A 88 -7.59 25.42 16.75
N ARG A 89 -8.50 24.78 16.02
CA ARG A 89 -9.85 25.30 15.77
C ARG A 89 -10.64 25.42 17.07
N GLU A 90 -10.63 24.40 17.91
CA GLU A 90 -11.30 24.42 19.22
C GLU A 90 -10.73 25.50 20.15
N ALA A 91 -9.41 25.69 20.17
CA ALA A 91 -8.78 26.74 20.97
C ALA A 91 -9.14 28.16 20.47
N GLU A 92 -9.22 28.35 19.15
CA GLU A 92 -9.63 29.63 18.56
C GLU A 92 -11.11 29.93 18.83
N GLU A 93 -11.99 28.93 18.73
CA GLU A 93 -13.41 29.07 19.06
C GLU A 93 -13.62 29.43 20.53
N ARG A 94 -12.92 28.77 21.46
CA ARG A 94 -12.97 29.12 22.89
C ARG A 94 -12.52 30.56 23.13
N ARG A 95 -11.40 30.98 22.53
CA ARG A 95 -10.91 32.36 22.65
C ARG A 95 -11.90 33.40 22.10
N ARG A 96 -12.67 33.06 21.07
CA ARG A 96 -13.72 33.94 20.51
C ARG A 96 -14.97 33.99 21.38
N GLN A 97 -15.29 32.93 22.11
CA GLN A 97 -16.45 32.89 23.02
C GLN A 97 -16.19 33.57 24.36
N GLU A 98 -14.91 33.64 24.78
CA GLU A 98 -14.47 34.27 26.04
C GLU A 98 -14.16 35.78 25.90
N ALA A 99 -14.18 36.33 24.69
CA ALA A 99 -13.92 37.74 24.37
C ALA A 99 -15.20 38.51 24.04
#